data_AF-A0AAV5V2Q7-F1
#
_entry.id   AF-A0AAV5V2Q7-F1
#
_cell.length_a   1.000
_cell.length_b   1.000
_cell.length_c   1.000
_cell.angle_alpha   90.00
_cell.angle_beta   90.00
_cell.angle_gamma   90.00
#
_symmetry.space_group_name_H-M   'P 1'
#
loop_
_entity.id
_entity.type
_entity.pdbx_description
1 polymer ?
#
loop_
_entity_poly.entity_id
_entity_poly.type
_entity_poly.pdbx_seq_one_letter_code
_entity_poly.pdbx_strand_id
1 'polypeptide(L)'
;ITATMKSALIFALLFSCSVAFTNYSCNVQNDIVYEPGYPPRTLTPEENQKIAEYIKEWKGWGEQLTRSILGQGPNPVEPVFPCLCRKCTAQ
;
A
#
# COMPACT_ATOMS: atom_id res chain seq x y z
N ILE A 1 6.97 -13.83 -56.23
CA ILE A 1 7.76 -13.77 -54.97
C ILE A 1 8.43 -12.40 -55.01
N THR A 2 7.91 -11.31 -54.45
CA THR A 2 7.99 -10.92 -53.03
C THR A 2 7.36 -9.53 -52.89
N ALA A 3 6.13 -9.40 -52.40
CA ALA A 3 5.56 -8.07 -52.09
C ALA A 3 4.60 -8.07 -50.88
N THR A 4 4.71 -9.07 -50.00
CA THR A 4 3.80 -9.22 -48.85
C THR A 4 4.51 -9.23 -47.49
N MET A 5 5.85 -9.24 -47.45
CA MET A 5 6.61 -9.44 -46.20
C MET A 5 6.98 -8.15 -45.45
N LYS A 6 6.77 -6.94 -46.00
CA LYS A 6 7.23 -5.69 -45.35
C LYS A 6 6.22 -5.08 -44.38
N SER A 7 4.93 -5.35 -44.52
CA SER A 7 3.89 -4.71 -43.69
C SER A 7 3.64 -5.40 -42.35
N ALA A 8 4.04 -6.66 -42.18
CA ALA A 8 3.79 -7.41 -40.95
C ALA A 8 4.78 -7.09 -39.81
N LEU A 9 6.00 -6.67 -40.14
CA LEU A 9 7.06 -6.39 -39.16
C LEU A 9 6.87 -5.05 -38.42
N ILE A 10 6.18 -4.09 -39.04
CA ILE A 10 5.94 -2.77 -38.43
C ILE A 10 4.81 -2.84 -37.39
N PHE A 11 3.82 -3.71 -37.61
CA PHE A 11 2.68 -3.86 -36.70
C PHE A 11 3.02 -4.63 -35.41
N ALA A 12 4.04 -5.50 -35.46
CA ALA A 12 4.47 -6.28 -34.29
C ALA A 12 5.33 -5.47 -33.29
N LEU A 13 5.89 -4.32 -33.69
CA LEU A 13 6.81 -3.53 -32.85
C LEU A 13 6.14 -2.47 -31.97
N LEU A 14 4.89 -2.10 -32.23
CA LEU A 14 4.21 -1.03 -31.47
C LEU A 14 3.25 -1.54 -30.40
N PHE A 15 2.98 -2.85 -30.36
CA PHE A 15 2.19 -3.47 -29.29
C PHE A 15 3.08 -3.96 -28.14
N SER A 16 4.11 -3.18 -27.82
CA SER A 16 4.85 -3.33 -26.57
C SER A 16 3.98 -2.72 -25.46
N CYS A 17 2.96 -3.47 -25.02
CA CYS A 17 2.17 -3.12 -23.87
C CYS A 17 3.09 -3.17 -22.65
N SER A 18 3.64 -2.02 -22.28
CA SER A 18 4.36 -1.84 -21.03
C SER A 18 3.43 -2.23 -19.90
N VAL A 19 3.58 -3.44 -19.37
CA VAL A 19 3.08 -3.80 -18.06
C VAL A 19 3.81 -2.92 -17.05
N ALA A 20 3.28 -1.72 -16.82
CA ALA A 20 3.61 -0.95 -15.65
C ALA A 20 3.10 -1.78 -14.47
N PHE A 21 4.00 -2.55 -13.86
CA PHE A 21 3.84 -2.92 -12.45
C PHE A 21 3.88 -1.60 -11.68
N THR A 22 2.74 -0.90 -11.64
CA THR A 22 2.55 0.14 -10.67
C THR A 22 2.54 -0.58 -9.33
N ASN A 23 3.64 -0.45 -8.58
CA ASN A 23 3.60 -0.72 -7.16
C ASN A 23 2.35 -0.02 -6.64
N TYR A 24 1.30 -0.78 -6.30
CA TYR A 24 0.06 -0.24 -5.77
C TYR A 24 0.31 0.17 -4.32
N SER A 25 1.25 1.09 -4.13
CA SER A 25 1.64 1.59 -2.82
C SER A 25 0.81 2.83 -2.56
N CYS A 26 -0.36 2.60 -1.97
CA CYS A 26 -1.06 3.64 -1.26
C CYS A 26 -0.16 4.13 -0.11
N ASN A 27 0.00 5.44 0.01
CA ASN A 27 0.80 6.03 1.08
C ASN A 27 0.11 7.24 1.68
N VAL A 28 0.51 7.60 2.90
CA VAL A 28 0.02 8.78 3.60
C VAL A 28 1.21 9.65 3.97
N GLN A 29 1.15 10.92 3.57
CA GLN A 29 2.17 11.92 3.89
C GLN A 29 1.49 13.27 4.14
N ASN A 30 1.82 13.92 5.26
CA ASN A 30 1.28 15.24 5.63
C ASN A 30 -0.25 15.30 5.55
N ASP A 31 -0.93 14.32 6.13
CA ASP A 31 -2.41 14.16 6.12
C ASP A 31 -3.04 14.01 4.73
N ILE A 32 -2.24 13.73 3.70
CA ILE A 32 -2.70 13.45 2.34
C ILE A 32 -2.51 11.96 2.05
N VAL A 33 -3.58 11.33 1.57
CA VAL A 33 -3.58 9.98 1.03
C VAL A 33 -3.27 10.04 -0.47
N TYR A 34 -2.20 9.36 -0.86
CA TYR A 34 -1.80 9.16 -2.24
C TYR A 34 -2.12 7.72 -2.64
N GLU A 35 -3.09 7.54 -3.53
CA GLU A 35 -3.50 6.23 -4.04
C GLU A 35 -3.40 6.20 -5.57
N PRO A 36 -2.71 5.21 -6.17
CA PRO A 36 -2.64 5.09 -7.63
C PRO A 36 -4.02 5.02 -8.28
N GLY A 37 -4.21 5.80 -9.35
CA GLY A 37 -5.48 5.84 -10.09
C GLY A 37 -6.55 6.76 -9.48
N TYR A 38 -6.24 7.47 -8.39
CA TYR A 38 -7.13 8.45 -7.78
C TYR A 38 -6.42 9.77 -7.51
N PRO A 39 -7.13 10.91 -7.53
CA PRO A 39 -6.55 12.18 -7.09
C PRO A 39 -6.17 12.11 -5.61
N PRO A 40 -5.06 12.75 -5.19
CA PRO A 40 -4.72 12.88 -3.78
C PRO A 40 -5.87 13.50 -2.99
N ARG A 41 -6.03 13.06 -1.76
CA ARG A 41 -7.11 13.55 -0.87
C ARG A 41 -6.61 13.72 0.55
N THR A 42 -7.22 14.63 1.28
CA THR A 42 -7.00 14.74 2.72
C THR A 42 -7.61 13.53 3.45
N LEU A 43 -7.02 13.15 4.58
CA LEU A 43 -7.63 12.23 5.53
C LEU A 43 -8.96 12.78 6.05
N THR A 44 -9.95 11.90 6.25
CA THR A 44 -11.17 12.29 6.96
C THR A 44 -10.93 12.35 8.47
N PRO A 45 -11.80 13.03 9.24
CA PRO A 45 -11.71 13.02 10.70
C PRO A 45 -11.72 11.61 11.31
N GLU A 46 -12.50 10.69 10.74
CA GLU A 46 -12.60 9.31 11.18
C GLU A 46 -11.31 8.52 10.88
N GLU A 47 -10.68 8.78 9.74
CA GLU A 47 -9.38 8.18 9.40
C GLU A 47 -8.27 8.67 10.33
N ASN A 48 -8.27 9.97 10.65
CA ASN A 48 -7.36 10.53 11.65
C ASN A 48 -7.55 9.90 13.03
N GLN A 49 -8.80 9.67 13.44
CA GLN A 49 -9.08 8.97 14.69
C GLN A 49 -8.51 7.54 14.69
N LYS A 50 -8.68 6.78 13.60
CA LYS A 50 -8.11 5.42 13.48
C LYS A 50 -6.58 5.42 13.55
N ILE A 51 -5.92 6.41 12.93
CA ILE A 51 -4.46 6.56 13.04
C ILE A 51 -4.06 6.83 14.49
N ALA A 52 -4.78 7.70 15.20
CA ALA A 52 -4.50 8.00 16.60
C ALA A 52 -4.67 6.76 17.50
N GLU A 53 -5.71 5.95 17.26
CA GLU A 53 -5.95 4.68 17.94
C GLU A 53 -4.82 3.68 17.68
N TYR A 54 -4.42 3.50 16.41
CA TYR A 54 -3.27 2.66 16.05
C TYR A 54 -1.98 3.09 16.75
N ILE A 55 -1.68 4.39 16.80
CA ILE A 55 -0.47 4.90 17.47
C ILE A 55 -0.49 4.55 18.97
N LYS A 56 -1.66 4.61 19.61
CA LYS A 56 -1.82 4.22 21.01
C LYS A 56 -1.59 2.73 21.21
N GLU A 57 -2.16 1.90 20.34
CA GLU A 57 -1.96 0.44 20.36
C GLU A 57 -0.50 0.07 20.13
N TRP A 58 0.16 0.71 19.16
CA TRP A 58 1.58 0.50 18.85
C TRP A 58 2.49 0.78 20.04
N LYS A 59 2.23 1.87 20.77
CA LYS A 59 2.96 2.19 22.00
C LYS A 59 2.78 1.11 23.07
N GLY A 60 1.53 0.68 23.29
CA GLY A 60 1.24 -0.38 24.25
C GLY A 60 1.84 -1.73 23.86
N TRP A 61 1.88 -2.03 22.56
CA TRP A 61 2.54 -3.22 22.02
C TRP A 61 4.05 -3.22 22.30
N GLY A 62 4.74 -2.08 22.13
CA GLY A 62 6.18 -1.98 22.42
C GLY A 62 6.53 -2.29 23.89
N GLU A 63 5.69 -1.84 24.83
CA GLU A 63 5.84 -2.18 26.25
C GLU A 63 5.61 -3.68 26.51
N GLN A 64 4.58 -4.26 25.89
CA GLN A 64 4.29 -5.69 26.01
C GLN A 64 5.39 -6.55 25.38
N LEU A 65 5.95 -6.12 24.25
CA LEU A 65 7.03 -6.82 23.56
C LEU A 65 8.27 -6.84 24.45
N THR A 66 8.58 -5.72 25.09
CA THR A 66 9.68 -5.64 26.04
C THR A 66 9.50 -6.63 27.20
N ARG A 67 8.29 -6.70 27.79
CA ARG A 67 7.99 -7.69 28.83
C ARG A 67 8.12 -9.13 28.34
N SER A 68 7.60 -9.43 27.15
CA SER A 68 7.71 -10.75 26.52
C SER A 68 9.17 -11.18 26.33
N ILE A 69 10.02 -10.30 25.80
CA ILE A 69 11.46 -10.56 25.61
C ILE A 69 12.17 -10.85 26.94
N LEU A 70 11.72 -10.22 28.04
CA LEU A 70 12.24 -10.47 29.39
C LEU A 70 11.62 -11.70 30.08
N GLY A 71 10.75 -12.46 29.40
CA GLY A 71 10.06 -13.63 29.96
C GLY A 71 8.92 -13.29 30.92
N GLN A 72 8.43 -12.05 30.89
CA GLN A 72 7.43 -11.51 31.82
C GLN A 72 6.01 -11.42 31.21
N GLY A 73 5.64 -12.36 30.34
CA GLY A 73 4.30 -12.42 29.75
C GLY A 73 4.26 -13.12 28.39
N PRO A 74 3.06 -13.24 27.80
CA PRO A 74 2.90 -13.80 26.47
C PRO A 74 3.45 -12.85 25.39
N ASN A 75 3.71 -13.40 24.19
CA ASN A 75 4.02 -12.59 23.02
C ASN A 75 2.80 -11.74 22.65
N PRO A 76 2.94 -10.41 22.55
CA PRO A 76 1.81 -9.56 22.18
C PRO A 76 1.49 -9.67 20.69
N VAL A 77 0.24 -9.39 20.34
CA VAL A 77 -0.20 -9.28 18.95
C VAL A 77 0.20 -7.91 18.42
N GLU A 78 0.90 -7.89 17.28
CA GLU A 78 1.28 -6.65 16.62
C GLU A 78 0.04 -5.92 16.09
N PRO A 79 -0.12 -4.61 16.41
CA PRO A 79 -1.20 -3.81 15.86
C PRO A 79 -1.09 -3.68 14.34
N VAL A 80 -2.22 -3.76 13.65
CA VAL A 80 -2.29 -3.63 12.19
C VAL A 80 -2.61 -2.19 11.83
N PHE A 81 -1.81 -1.60 10.93
CA PHE A 81 -2.05 -0.24 10.48
C PHE A 81 -3.40 -0.16 9.75
N PRO A 82 -4.28 0.83 10.07
CA PRO A 82 -5.59 0.90 9.48
C PRO A 82 -5.50 1.09 7.96
N CYS A 83 -6.42 0.46 7.22
CA CYS A 83 -6.51 0.73 5.80
C CYS A 83 -7.14 2.12 5.56
N LEU A 84 -6.36 2.99 4.92
CA LEU A 84 -6.75 4.38 4.58
C LEU A 84 -6.99 4.56 3.07
N CYS A 85 -6.89 3.46 2.31
CA CYS A 85 -7.00 3.45 0.85
C CYS A 85 -8.41 3.05 0.46
N ARG A 86 -8.85 3.42 -0.74
CA ARG A 86 -10.17 2.98 -1.24
C ARG A 86 -10.20 1.48 -1.49
N LYS A 87 -9.07 0.90 -1.87
CA LYS A 87 -8.89 -0.54 -1.99
C LYS A 87 -7.82 -1.01 -1.00
N CYS A 88 -8.25 -1.80 -0.03
CA CYS A 88 -7.36 -2.55 0.84
C CYS A 88 -7.08 -3.88 0.15
N THR A 89 -5.88 -4.08 -0.40
CA THR A 89 -5.41 -5.45 -0.58
C THR A 89 -5.22 -6.03 0.82
N ALA A 90 -5.73 -7.24 1.08
CA ALA A 90 -5.54 -7.90 2.37
C ALA A 90 -4.06 -7.83 2.76
N GLN A 91 -3.78 -7.21 3.91
CA GLN A 91 -2.46 -7.17 4.52
C GLN A 91 -2.16 -8.51 5.18
#